data_AF-A0A6S7AE73-F1
#
_entry.id   AF-A0A6S7AE73-F1
#
_cell.length_a   1.000
_cell.length_b   1.000
_cell.length_c   1.000
_cell.angle_alpha   90.00
_cell.angle_beta   90.00
_cell.angle_gamma   90.00
#
_symmetry.space_group_name_H-M   'P 1'
#
loop_
_entity.id
_entity.type
_entity.pdbx_description
1 polymer ?
#
loop_
_entity_poly.entity_id
_entity_poly.type
_entity_poly.pdbx_seq_one_letter_code
_entity_poly.pdbx_strand_id
1 'polypeptide(L)'
;MKTLTTTLLLSLALVGVGAQAAGVEQAKTSAQVATELQQAKASGQYTFGELDYPPAQPQAASLTSQDVQAQLQQAKISGEYTFGELQYPPVVAAPASVKTRAEVQQELAQAKASGQYTFGELEYPPITR
;
A
#
# COMPACT_ATOMS: atom_id res chain seq x y z
N MET A 1 53.42 -12.14 -25.31
CA MET A 1 54.35 -12.19 -24.17
C MET A 1 53.50 -11.99 -22.92
N LYS A 2 53.01 -13.07 -22.30
CA LYS A 2 53.55 -13.70 -21.08
C LYS A 2 53.83 -12.72 -19.93
N THR A 3 53.05 -12.92 -18.86
CA THR A 3 53.39 -12.75 -17.43
C THR A 3 53.52 -11.31 -16.93
N LEU A 4 53.20 -10.94 -15.69
CA LEU A 4 53.46 -11.53 -14.37
C LEU A 4 52.56 -10.72 -13.38
N THR A 5 51.81 -11.33 -12.45
CA THR A 5 52.19 -11.52 -11.02
C THR A 5 51.70 -10.38 -10.11
N THR A 6 50.74 -10.64 -9.21
CA THR A 6 50.94 -10.95 -7.76
C THR A 6 51.73 -9.82 -7.07
N THR A 7 51.23 -9.06 -6.10
CA THR A 7 50.83 -9.32 -4.70
C THR A 7 50.46 -7.92 -4.16
N LEU A 8 49.65 -7.72 -3.13
CA LEU A 8 50.13 -7.73 -1.75
C LEU A 8 48.97 -7.37 -0.81
N LEU A 9 48.63 -8.33 0.05
CA LEU A 9 47.93 -8.16 1.32
C LEU A 9 48.73 -7.22 2.24
N LEU A 10 48.07 -6.31 2.97
CA LEU A 10 48.42 -5.99 4.38
C LEU A 10 47.32 -5.11 4.99
N SER A 11 46.42 -5.67 5.80
CA SER A 11 46.51 -5.76 7.27
C SER A 11 46.09 -4.47 8.01
N LEU A 12 44.83 -4.51 8.43
CA LEU A 12 44.27 -4.00 9.70
C LEU A 12 45.26 -3.34 10.68
N ALA A 13 45.11 -2.04 10.92
CA ALA A 13 45.60 -1.37 12.12
C ALA A 13 44.51 -0.43 12.65
N LEU A 14 43.95 -0.82 13.79
CA LEU A 14 42.83 -0.19 14.48
C LEU A 14 43.39 0.69 15.62
N VAL A 15 43.54 2.00 15.42
CA VAL A 15 43.80 3.02 16.47
C VAL A 15 43.39 4.38 15.87
N GLY A 16 42.64 5.30 16.45
CA GLY A 16 42.04 5.45 17.77
C GLY A 16 41.38 6.85 17.84
N VAL A 17 40.23 6.90 18.50
CA VAL A 17 39.58 7.99 19.27
C VAL A 17 39.77 9.46 18.83
N GLY A 18 38.65 10.09 18.44
CA GLY A 18 38.49 11.55 18.37
C GLY A 18 37.01 11.93 18.46
N ALA A 19 36.65 12.60 19.54
CA ALA A 19 35.30 13.01 19.93
C ALA A 19 34.56 13.88 18.89
N GLN A 20 33.25 13.66 18.71
CA GLN A 20 32.20 14.70 18.74
C GLN A 20 30.81 14.06 18.84
N ALA A 21 29.95 14.70 19.64
CA ALA A 21 28.57 14.36 19.85
C ALA A 21 27.69 14.72 18.62
N ALA A 22 27.28 13.70 17.89
CA ALA A 22 25.95 13.55 17.33
C ALA A 22 25.52 12.11 17.71
N GLY A 23 24.23 11.77 17.64
CA GLY A 23 23.72 10.48 18.12
C GLY A 23 24.57 9.27 17.72
N VAL A 24 24.44 8.19 18.49
CA VAL A 24 25.12 6.88 18.30
C VAL A 24 24.66 6.17 17.02
N GLU A 25 24.47 6.91 15.94
CA GLU A 25 24.56 6.43 14.57
C GLU A 25 26.05 6.17 14.35
N GLN A 26 26.41 4.90 14.14
CA GLN A 26 27.76 4.47 13.82
C GLN A 26 28.41 5.44 12.82
N ALA A 27 29.45 6.17 13.26
CA ALA A 27 30.08 7.19 12.44
C ALA A 27 30.49 6.56 11.10
N LYS A 28 29.96 7.11 10.00
CA LYS A 28 30.18 6.57 8.66
C LYS A 28 31.68 6.52 8.38
N THR A 29 32.16 5.40 7.88
CA THR A 29 33.56 5.28 7.47
C THR A 29 33.79 6.16 6.24
N SER A 30 35.03 6.63 6.02
CA SER A 30 35.37 7.41 4.83
C SER A 30 35.01 6.70 3.52
N ALA A 31 35.08 5.36 3.51
CA ALA A 31 34.66 4.54 2.39
C ALA A 31 33.14 4.59 2.14
N GLN A 32 32.33 4.57 3.21
CA GLN A 32 30.88 4.72 3.11
C GLN A 32 30.51 6.12 2.60
N VAL A 33 31.15 7.16 3.12
CA VAL A 33 30.95 8.55 2.65
C VAL A 33 31.32 8.70 1.18
N ALA A 34 32.44 8.12 0.73
CA ALA A 34 32.84 8.16 -0.67
C ALA A 34 31.82 7.45 -1.59
N THR A 35 31.28 6.32 -1.11
CA THR A 35 30.25 5.56 -1.84
C THR A 35 28.95 6.35 -1.96
N GLU A 36 28.48 6.95 -0.86
CA GLU A 36 27.28 7.78 -0.86
C GLU A 36 27.44 9.03 -1.74
N LEU A 37 28.62 9.65 -1.70
CA LEU A 37 28.90 10.80 -2.56
C LEU A 37 28.88 10.40 -4.04
N GLN A 38 29.42 9.23 -4.40
CA GLN A 38 29.33 8.70 -5.76
C GLN A 38 27.88 8.42 -6.16
N GLN A 39 27.08 7.83 -5.26
CA GLN A 39 25.66 7.60 -5.49
C GLN A 39 24.88 8.90 -5.68
N ALA A 40 25.13 9.91 -4.84
CA ALA A 40 24.47 11.21 -4.92
C ALA A 40 24.80 11.96 -6.23
N LYS A 41 26.04 11.82 -6.73
CA LYS A 41 26.42 12.33 -8.06
C LYS A 41 25.69 11.58 -9.18
N ALA A 42 25.57 10.26 -9.07
CA ALA A 42 24.89 9.44 -10.06
C ALA A 42 23.37 9.67 -10.08
N SER A 43 22.75 9.91 -8.93
CA SER A 43 21.31 10.18 -8.80
C SER A 43 20.94 11.62 -9.11
N GLY A 44 21.91 12.51 -9.37
CA GLY A 44 21.67 13.94 -9.59
C GLY A 44 21.30 14.70 -8.31
N GLN A 45 21.38 14.07 -7.14
CA GLN A 45 21.12 14.71 -5.85
C GLN A 45 22.25 15.68 -5.45
N TYR A 46 23.43 15.50 -6.04
CA TYR A 46 24.58 16.38 -5.89
C TYR A 46 24.99 16.94 -7.25
N THR A 47 24.87 18.25 -7.43
CA THR A 47 25.23 18.98 -8.65
C THR A 47 26.49 19.82 -8.44
N PHE A 48 27.26 20.05 -9.50
CA PHE A 48 28.45 20.91 -9.48
C PHE A 48 28.17 22.18 -10.32
N GLY A 49 28.60 23.36 -9.84
CA GLY A 49 28.57 24.63 -10.59
C GLY A 49 27.54 25.66 -10.07
N GLU A 50 27.46 26.82 -10.74
CA GLU A 50 26.54 27.93 -10.42
C GLU A 50 25.11 27.72 -10.94
N LEU A 51 24.56 26.52 -10.79
CA LEU A 51 23.12 26.34 -11.00
C LEU A 51 22.38 27.03 -9.85
N ASP A 52 21.28 27.71 -10.17
CA ASP A 52 20.40 28.37 -9.20
C ASP A 52 20.21 27.48 -7.96
N TYR A 53 20.50 28.03 -6.78
CA TYR A 53 20.22 27.36 -5.51
C TYR A 53 18.79 27.75 -5.09
N PRO A 54 17.90 26.77 -4.87
CA PRO A 54 18.14 25.33 -4.74
C PRO A 54 18.17 24.56 -6.07
N PRO A 55 18.84 23.39 -6.12
CA PRO A 55 18.88 22.56 -7.32
C PRO A 55 17.46 22.24 -7.81
N ALA A 56 17.28 22.27 -9.13
CA ALA A 56 16.00 21.94 -9.75
C ALA A 56 15.55 20.53 -9.30
N GLN A 57 14.33 20.45 -8.77
CA GLN A 57 13.78 19.17 -8.32
C GLN A 57 13.48 18.29 -9.53
N PRO A 58 13.80 16.98 -9.48
CA PRO A 58 13.44 16.07 -10.55
C PRO A 58 11.91 16.05 -10.70
N GLN A 59 11.42 16.31 -11.92
CA GLN A 59 10.00 16.14 -12.23
C GLN A 59 9.65 14.65 -12.15
N ALA A 60 8.78 14.30 -11.19
CA ALA A 60 8.22 12.96 -11.12
C ALA A 60 7.32 12.71 -12.34
N ALA A 61 7.32 11.46 -12.82
CA ALA A 61 6.37 11.02 -13.84
C ALA A 61 4.95 11.22 -13.31
N SER A 62 4.18 12.06 -14.00
CA SER A 62 2.76 12.25 -13.73
C SER A 62 1.94 11.33 -14.65
N LEU A 63 0.79 10.88 -14.18
CA LEU A 63 -0.14 10.12 -15.03
C LEU A 63 -0.53 10.94 -16.25
N THR A 64 -0.66 10.29 -17.41
CA THR A 64 -1.20 10.95 -18.58
C THR A 64 -2.69 11.22 -18.38
N SER A 65 -3.25 12.20 -19.09
CA SER A 65 -4.69 12.44 -19.05
C SER A 65 -5.50 11.19 -19.47
N GLN A 66 -4.94 10.36 -20.34
CA GLN A 66 -5.53 9.09 -20.74
C GLN A 66 -5.57 8.09 -19.58
N ASP A 67 -4.49 7.97 -18.82
CA ASP A 67 -4.43 7.06 -17.66
C ASP A 67 -5.44 7.47 -16.59
N VAL A 68 -5.56 8.78 -16.34
CA VAL A 68 -6.54 9.32 -15.38
C VAL A 68 -7.97 9.01 -15.82
N GLN A 69 -8.29 9.17 -17.11
CA GLN A 69 -9.61 8.85 -17.64
C GLN A 69 -9.92 7.36 -17.54
N ALA A 70 -8.95 6.49 -17.83
CA ALA A 70 -9.10 5.04 -17.70
C ALA A 70 -9.37 4.64 -16.25
N GLN A 71 -8.60 5.17 -15.30
CA GLN A 71 -8.80 4.91 -13.86
C GLN A 71 -10.16 5.41 -13.37
N LEU A 72 -10.57 6.61 -13.79
CA LEU A 72 -11.88 7.15 -13.42
C LEU A 72 -13.02 6.30 -13.98
N GLN A 73 -12.89 5.80 -15.21
CA GLN A 73 -13.89 4.90 -15.79
C GLN A 73 -13.96 3.58 -15.02
N GLN A 74 -12.81 3.02 -14.62
CA GLN A 74 -12.75 1.82 -13.81
C GLN A 74 -13.43 2.03 -12.44
N ALA A 75 -13.14 3.16 -11.76
CA ALA A 75 -13.72 3.50 -10.46
C ALA A 75 -15.25 3.68 -10.51
N LYS A 76 -15.78 4.17 -11.64
CA LYS A 76 -17.23 4.26 -11.88
C LYS A 76 -17.87 2.88 -12.01
N ILE A 77 -17.20 1.95 -12.68
CA ILE A 77 -17.70 0.58 -12.88
C ILE A 77 -17.61 -0.24 -11.58
N SER A 78 -16.54 -0.06 -10.81
CA SER A 78 -16.34 -0.74 -9.52
C SER A 78 -17.26 -0.21 -8.42
N GLY A 79 -17.92 0.93 -8.63
CA GLY A 79 -18.75 1.57 -7.61
C GLY A 79 -17.94 2.26 -6.51
N GLU A 80 -16.62 2.43 -6.69
CA GLU A 80 -15.74 3.18 -5.80
C GLU A 80 -15.95 4.69 -5.91
N TYR A 81 -16.61 5.13 -6.99
CA TYR A 81 -16.93 6.53 -7.26
C TYR A 81 -18.45 6.74 -7.34
N THR A 82 -19.00 7.61 -6.47
CA THR A 82 -20.38 8.08 -6.52
C THR A 82 -20.44 9.57 -6.90
N PHE A 83 -21.52 9.97 -7.59
CA PHE A 83 -21.77 11.36 -7.96
C PHE A 83 -22.89 11.94 -7.10
N GLY A 84 -22.68 13.13 -6.52
CA GLY A 84 -23.67 13.88 -5.74
C GLY A 84 -23.52 13.77 -4.21
N GLU A 85 -24.26 14.62 -3.48
CA GLU A 85 -24.11 14.81 -2.02
C GLU A 85 -24.77 13.73 -1.14
N LEU A 86 -25.51 12.79 -1.72
CA LEU A 86 -26.43 11.94 -0.95
C LEU A 86 -25.99 10.48 -0.76
N GLN A 87 -24.82 10.08 -1.27
CA GLN A 87 -24.39 8.68 -1.25
C GLN A 87 -22.94 8.52 -0.78
N TYR A 88 -22.63 9.11 0.38
CA TYR A 88 -21.41 8.82 1.13
C TYR A 88 -21.76 8.09 2.44
N PRO A 89 -21.16 6.92 2.71
CA PRO A 89 -20.19 6.20 1.87
C PRO A 89 -20.83 5.62 0.60
N PRO A 90 -20.02 5.33 -0.45
CA PRO A 90 -20.51 4.61 -1.62
C PRO A 90 -21.27 3.37 -1.19
N VAL A 91 -22.53 3.26 -1.60
CA VAL A 91 -23.33 2.05 -1.36
C VAL A 91 -22.71 0.96 -2.22
N VAL A 92 -21.85 0.16 -1.60
CA VAL A 92 -21.41 -1.12 -2.15
C VAL A 92 -22.68 -1.88 -2.47
N ALA A 93 -22.89 -2.24 -3.75
CA ALA A 93 -24.03 -3.03 -4.15
C ALA A 93 -24.11 -4.23 -3.20
N ALA A 94 -25.20 -4.30 -2.42
CA ALA A 94 -25.39 -5.40 -1.49
C ALA A 94 -25.20 -6.71 -2.29
N PRO A 95 -24.46 -7.70 -1.75
CA PRO A 95 -24.28 -8.96 -2.45
C PRO A 95 -25.65 -9.47 -2.89
N ALA A 96 -25.76 -9.95 -4.13
CA ALA A 96 -27.00 -10.36 -4.79
C ALA A 96 -27.76 -11.52 -4.10
N SER A 97 -27.37 -11.85 -2.87
CA SER A 97 -27.90 -12.92 -2.03
C SER A 97 -28.91 -12.42 -0.98
N VAL A 98 -29.60 -11.30 -1.25
CA VAL A 98 -30.76 -10.92 -0.42
C VAL A 98 -31.98 -11.60 -1.02
N LYS A 99 -32.60 -12.52 -0.26
CA LYS A 99 -33.84 -13.20 -0.66
C LYS A 99 -34.88 -12.15 -1.06
N THR A 100 -35.52 -12.37 -2.20
CA THR A 100 -36.67 -11.59 -2.63
C THR A 100 -37.80 -11.73 -1.61
N ARG A 101 -38.69 -10.72 -1.58
CA ARG A 101 -39.88 -10.77 -0.73
C ARG A 101 -40.73 -12.02 -0.97
N ALA A 102 -40.76 -12.50 -2.22
CA ALA A 102 -41.47 -13.72 -2.59
C ALA A 102 -40.83 -14.96 -1.96
N GLU A 103 -39.51 -15.09 -2.02
CA GLU A 103 -38.78 -16.21 -1.41
C GLU A 103 -38.95 -16.23 0.11
N VAL A 104 -38.93 -15.07 0.77
CA VAL A 104 -39.18 -14.97 2.22
C VAL A 104 -40.60 -15.40 2.58
N GLN A 105 -41.60 -15.04 1.78
CA GLN A 105 -42.99 -15.48 2.00
C GLN A 105 -43.14 -16.99 1.82
N GLN A 106 -42.49 -17.56 0.81
CA GLN A 106 -42.51 -18.99 0.57
C GLN A 106 -41.84 -19.78 1.70
N GLU A 107 -40.68 -19.32 2.20
CA GLU A 107 -39.99 -19.92 3.34
C GLU A 107 -40.83 -19.84 4.62
N LEU A 108 -41.49 -18.70 4.88
CA LEU A 108 -42.38 -18.54 6.02
C LEU A 108 -43.58 -19.50 5.94
N ALA A 109 -44.17 -19.68 4.74
CA ALA A 109 -45.26 -20.63 4.55
C ALA A 109 -44.80 -22.07 4.79
N GLN A 110 -43.60 -22.43 4.31
CA GLN A 110 -43.00 -23.75 4.57
C GLN A 110 -42.72 -23.96 6.06
N ALA A 111 -42.16 -22.98 6.75
CA ALA A 111 -41.88 -23.06 8.19
C ALA A 111 -43.15 -23.22 9.04
N LYS A 112 -44.26 -22.59 8.62
CA LYS A 112 -45.59 -22.79 9.23
C LYS A 112 -46.12 -24.20 8.99
N ALA A 113 -45.97 -24.72 7.76
CA ALA A 113 -46.45 -26.04 7.40
C ALA A 113 -45.63 -27.17 8.07
N SER A 114 -44.34 -26.95 8.29
CA SER A 114 -43.45 -27.91 8.96
C SER A 114 -43.47 -27.80 10.49
N GLY A 115 -44.23 -26.87 11.06
CA GLY A 115 -44.30 -26.66 12.51
C GLY A 115 -43.04 -26.03 13.12
N GLN A 116 -42.08 -25.59 12.29
CA GLN A 116 -40.86 -24.91 12.71
C GLN A 116 -41.12 -23.49 13.27
N TYR A 117 -42.33 -22.95 13.03
CA TYR A 117 -42.76 -21.64 13.50
C TYR A 117 -44.20 -21.71 14.04
N THR A 118 -44.39 -21.35 15.32
CA THR A 118 -45.69 -21.26 16.00
C THR A 118 -45.92 -19.82 16.51
N PHE A 119 -47.19 -19.41 16.65
CA PHE A 119 -47.55 -18.10 17.21
C PHE A 119 -48.35 -18.32 18.51
N GLY A 120 -47.88 -17.78 19.64
CA GLY A 120 -48.55 -17.83 20.95
C GLY A 120 -47.62 -18.23 22.12
N GLU A 121 -48.14 -18.22 23.35
CA GLU A 121 -47.42 -18.60 24.59
C GLU A 121 -47.18 -20.12 24.75
N LEU A 122 -47.59 -20.93 23.77
CA LEU A 122 -47.47 -22.38 23.86
C LEU A 122 -46.11 -22.82 23.27
N GLU A 123 -45.16 -22.89 24.19
CA GLU A 123 -43.86 -23.56 24.12
C GLU A 123 -42.83 -22.94 23.15
N TYR A 124 -41.93 -22.14 23.71
CA TYR A 124 -40.65 -21.77 23.09
C TYR A 124 -39.51 -22.50 23.81
N PRO A 125 -38.65 -23.25 23.10
CA PRO A 125 -38.61 -23.45 21.65
C PRO A 125 -39.60 -24.53 21.14
N PRO A 126 -39.97 -24.50 19.84
CA PRO A 126 -40.87 -25.50 19.26
C PRO A 126 -40.25 -26.90 19.32
N ILE A 127 -41.02 -27.87 19.84
CA ILE A 127 -40.60 -29.27 19.91
C ILE A 127 -40.82 -29.92 18.53
N THR A 128 -39.73 -30.28 17.86
CA THR A 128 -39.79 -31.10 16.64
C THR A 128 -40.21 -32.52 17.02
N ARG A 129 -41.33 -33.02 16.49
CA ARG A 129 -41.79 -34.40 16.69
C ARG A 129 -41.46 -35.27 15.48
#